data_AF-A0AAI8ZAF9-F1
#
_entry.id   AF-A0AAI8ZAF9-F1
#
_cell.length_a   1.000
_cell.length_b   1.000
_cell.length_c   1.000
_cell.angle_alpha   90.00
_cell.angle_beta   90.00
_cell.angle_gamma   90.00
#
_symmetry.space_group_name_H-M   'P 1'
#
loop_
_entity.id
_entity.type
_entity.pdbx_description
1 polymer ?
#
loop_
_entity_poly.entity_id
_entity_poly.type
_entity_poly.pdbx_seq_one_letter_code
_entity_poly.pdbx_strand_id
1 'polypeptide(L)'
;MSNSIQEKKGNPVVTLKAQAEKFDFSALRASKDNTEANSGSAMYKDFPRMKFIIQNKVITKELVDELYNKHKDLISNDKNNKYRQFAKQVFTGLFEYAEAEVPSDPILEELVTNCNQAGYEGALFTQTSLELGNKHGLTLQTPVKVINIDCTDINHITVKSHMEIPVVEFDNPEKKLSELSSSLKFTLESQDGKDDVTYKDGKLSLTVPRELKNYKIDGKSLFDIIKEYFYKFCEKLGFKFEVEIEHNLGDSIEVNSHLESVQPPTHSNEHENTPGN
;
A
#
# COMPACT_ATOMS: atom_id res chain seq x y z
N MET A 1 18.68 -6.41 42.95
CA MET A 1 18.14 -5.15 42.38
C MET A 1 18.64 -5.07 40.94
N SER A 2 17.79 -5.40 39.97
CA SER A 2 18.12 -5.32 38.55
C SER A 2 17.51 -4.04 38.00
N ASN A 3 18.36 -3.06 37.67
CA ASN A 3 17.93 -1.84 36.98
C ASN A 3 17.71 -2.18 35.50
N SER A 4 16.45 -2.42 35.15
CA SER A 4 16.01 -2.43 33.75
C SER A 4 16.20 -1.03 33.16
N ILE A 5 17.14 -0.90 32.22
CA ILE A 5 17.26 0.28 31.36
C ILE A 5 15.97 0.36 30.54
N GLN A 6 15.04 1.22 30.95
CA GLN A 6 13.96 1.65 30.07
C GLN A 6 14.60 2.48 28.97
N GLU A 7 14.72 1.91 27.76
CA GLU A 7 15.02 2.68 26.56
C GLU A 7 14.02 3.84 26.46
N LYS A 8 14.55 5.06 26.33
CA LYS A 8 13.73 6.25 26.06
C LYS A 8 12.98 6.03 24.73
N LYS A 9 11.70 5.67 24.81
CA LYS A 9 10.79 5.67 23.66
C LYS A 9 10.82 7.05 23.01
N GLY A 10 11.37 7.15 21.81
CA GLY A 10 11.40 8.39 21.03
C GLY A 10 9.97 8.86 20.71
N ASN A 11 9.79 10.17 20.54
CA ASN A 11 8.47 10.77 20.25
C ASN A 11 7.84 10.06 19.03
N PRO A 12 6.65 9.44 19.19
CA PRO A 12 5.96 8.69 18.14
C PRO A 12 5.84 9.45 16.82
N VAL A 13 5.42 10.71 16.92
CA VAL A 13 5.28 11.63 15.80
C VAL A 13 6.60 11.85 15.07
N VAL A 14 7.73 11.89 15.78
CA VAL A 14 9.06 12.15 15.20
C VAL A 14 9.59 10.95 14.42
N THR A 15 9.29 9.72 14.82
CA THR A 15 9.71 8.55 14.03
C THR A 15 8.77 8.28 12.88
N LEU A 16 7.46 8.48 13.06
CA LEU A 16 6.51 8.46 11.94
C LEU A 16 6.89 9.47 10.86
N LYS A 17 7.33 10.66 11.29
CA LYS A 17 7.97 11.67 10.43
C LYS A 17 9.18 11.09 9.69
N ALA A 18 10.14 10.54 10.42
CA ALA A 18 11.38 9.98 9.84
C ALA A 18 11.17 8.76 8.92
N GLN A 19 10.11 7.97 9.14
CA GLN A 19 9.72 6.85 8.27
C GLN A 19 8.99 7.33 7.02
N ALA A 20 8.11 8.33 7.15
CA ALA A 20 7.45 8.97 6.01
C ALA A 20 8.46 9.68 5.08
N GLU A 21 9.54 10.23 5.63
CA GLU A 21 10.62 10.88 4.86
C GLU A 21 11.33 9.96 3.85
N LYS A 22 11.17 8.63 3.95
CA LYS A 22 11.83 7.65 3.08
C LYS A 22 10.94 7.13 1.93
N PHE A 23 9.73 7.65 1.76
CA PHE A 23 8.70 7.12 0.85
C PHE A 23 8.55 7.91 -0.46
N ASP A 24 8.38 7.21 -1.59
CA ASP A 24 7.99 7.74 -2.90
C ASP A 24 6.98 6.78 -3.61
N PHE A 25 6.48 7.13 -4.80
CA PHE A 25 5.59 6.24 -5.58
C PHE A 25 6.23 4.89 -5.94
N SER A 26 7.56 4.82 -6.02
CA SER A 26 8.25 3.55 -6.24
C SER A 26 8.07 2.58 -5.08
N ALA A 27 7.69 3.08 -3.89
CA ALA A 27 7.34 2.24 -2.75
C ALA A 27 5.96 1.56 -2.85
N LEU A 28 5.14 1.89 -3.86
CA LEU A 28 3.98 1.07 -4.24
C LEU A 28 4.39 -0.15 -5.07
N ARG A 29 5.58 -0.10 -5.69
CA ARG A 29 6.15 -1.20 -6.45
C ARG A 29 7.07 -2.04 -5.57
N ALA A 30 7.18 -3.31 -5.92
CA ALA A 30 8.23 -4.15 -5.40
C ALA A 30 9.60 -3.57 -5.78
N SER A 31 10.57 -3.64 -4.87
CA SER A 31 11.95 -3.27 -5.19
C SER A 31 12.52 -4.21 -6.26
N LYS A 32 13.52 -3.74 -7.01
CA LYS A 32 14.20 -4.56 -8.04
C LYS A 32 14.81 -5.85 -7.47
N ASP A 33 15.18 -5.83 -6.20
CA ASP A 33 15.77 -6.97 -5.49
C ASP A 33 14.73 -7.92 -4.87
N ASN A 34 13.43 -7.57 -4.93
CA ASN A 34 12.36 -8.44 -4.42
C ASN A 34 12.09 -9.59 -5.40
N THR A 35 12.89 -10.65 -5.27
CA THR A 35 12.84 -11.83 -6.14
C THR A 35 11.49 -12.55 -6.10
N GLU A 36 10.76 -12.51 -4.98
CA GLU A 36 9.46 -13.17 -4.83
C GLU A 36 8.36 -12.44 -5.63
N ALA A 37 8.31 -11.11 -5.54
CA ALA A 37 7.40 -10.30 -6.34
C ALA A 37 7.80 -10.32 -7.83
N ASN A 38 9.08 -10.11 -8.13
CA ASN A 38 9.59 -10.03 -9.50
C ASN A 38 9.56 -11.38 -10.24
N SER A 39 9.42 -12.51 -9.54
CA SER A 39 9.18 -13.82 -10.19
C SER A 39 7.70 -14.14 -10.42
N GLY A 40 6.77 -13.33 -9.89
CA GLY A 40 5.33 -13.64 -9.83
C GLY A 40 4.95 -14.67 -8.77
N SER A 41 5.92 -15.16 -7.98
CA SER A 41 5.69 -16.15 -6.92
C SER A 41 4.81 -15.61 -5.80
N ALA A 42 4.96 -14.31 -5.45
CA ALA A 42 4.08 -13.65 -4.48
C ALA A 42 2.61 -13.71 -4.93
N MET A 43 2.33 -13.27 -6.16
CA MET A 43 0.97 -13.28 -6.70
C MET A 43 0.41 -14.70 -6.81
N TYR A 44 1.21 -15.67 -7.25
CA TYR A 44 0.84 -17.09 -7.24
C TYR A 44 0.43 -17.60 -5.84
N LYS A 45 1.03 -17.12 -4.76
CA LYS A 45 0.62 -17.52 -3.41
C LYS A 45 -0.62 -16.76 -2.93
N ASP A 46 -0.84 -15.56 -3.47
CA ASP A 46 -1.79 -14.60 -2.93
C ASP A 46 -3.13 -14.55 -3.68
N PHE A 47 -3.26 -15.03 -4.92
CA PHE A 47 -4.57 -15.18 -5.57
C PHE A 47 -5.62 -15.84 -4.65
N PRO A 48 -5.37 -16.99 -4.00
CA PRO A 48 -6.37 -17.62 -3.13
C PRO A 48 -6.57 -16.91 -1.78
N ARG A 49 -5.74 -15.91 -1.47
CA ARG A 49 -5.77 -15.15 -0.20
C ARG A 49 -6.35 -13.76 -0.35
N MET A 50 -6.59 -13.32 -1.57
CA MET A 50 -7.06 -11.98 -1.90
C MET A 50 -8.49 -12.03 -2.42
N LYS A 51 -9.24 -10.96 -2.18
CA LYS A 51 -10.57 -10.76 -2.76
C LYS A 51 -10.43 -9.84 -3.96
N PHE A 52 -10.92 -10.30 -5.10
CA PHE A 52 -10.95 -9.50 -6.33
C PHE A 52 -12.39 -9.19 -6.71
N ILE A 53 -12.58 -7.98 -7.21
CA ILE A 53 -13.77 -7.56 -7.93
C ILE A 53 -13.24 -7.03 -9.26
N ILE A 54 -13.62 -7.66 -10.37
CA ILE A 54 -13.20 -7.21 -11.71
C ILE A 54 -14.44 -6.82 -12.48
N GLN A 55 -14.46 -5.61 -13.04
CA GLN A 55 -15.60 -5.07 -13.80
C GLN A 55 -16.93 -5.26 -13.06
N ASN A 56 -16.96 -4.92 -11.76
CA ASN A 56 -18.08 -5.11 -10.84
C ASN A 56 -18.52 -6.57 -10.55
N LYS A 57 -17.79 -7.59 -11.04
CA LYS A 57 -18.05 -8.99 -10.70
C LYS A 57 -17.10 -9.48 -9.62
N VAL A 58 -17.68 -10.05 -8.56
CA VAL A 58 -16.93 -10.66 -7.46
C VAL A 58 -16.29 -11.96 -7.95
N ILE A 59 -14.97 -12.06 -7.79
CA ILE A 59 -14.21 -13.27 -8.09
C ILE A 59 -14.32 -14.21 -6.89
N THR A 60 -14.81 -15.42 -7.13
CA THR A 60 -14.93 -16.44 -6.09
C THR A 60 -13.65 -17.26 -5.96
N LYS A 61 -13.49 -17.91 -4.81
CA LYS A 61 -12.35 -18.81 -4.58
C LYS A 61 -12.41 -20.02 -5.52
N GLU A 62 -13.61 -20.52 -5.79
CA GLU A 62 -13.83 -21.67 -6.68
C GLU A 62 -13.35 -21.38 -8.11
N LEU A 63 -13.57 -20.16 -8.62
CA LEU A 63 -13.06 -19.73 -9.91
C LEU A 63 -11.53 -19.67 -9.92
N VAL A 64 -10.92 -19.14 -8.86
CA VAL A 64 -9.46 -19.13 -8.72
C VAL A 64 -8.92 -20.56 -8.71
N ASP A 65 -9.52 -21.47 -7.95
CA ASP A 65 -9.13 -22.87 -7.89
C ASP A 65 -9.29 -23.58 -9.25
N GLU A 66 -10.34 -23.27 -10.02
CA GLU A 66 -10.53 -23.76 -11.40
C GLU A 66 -9.41 -23.30 -12.33
N LEU A 67 -9.09 -22.00 -12.33
CA LEU A 67 -8.01 -21.44 -13.14
C LEU A 67 -6.64 -22.02 -12.75
N TYR A 68 -6.42 -22.28 -11.46
CA TYR A 68 -5.22 -22.95 -10.98
C TYR A 68 -5.08 -24.36 -11.57
N ASN A 69 -6.16 -25.13 -11.54
CA ASN A 69 -6.19 -26.47 -12.10
C ASN A 69 -6.02 -26.47 -13.62
N LYS A 70 -6.63 -25.50 -14.31
CA LYS A 70 -6.50 -25.30 -15.76
C LYS A 70 -5.06 -25.01 -16.19
N HIS A 71 -4.31 -24.26 -15.38
CA HIS A 71 -2.97 -23.78 -15.72
C HIS A 71 -1.83 -24.48 -14.96
N LYS A 72 -2.12 -25.55 -14.21
CA LYS A 72 -1.14 -26.27 -13.37
C LYS A 72 0.12 -26.71 -14.10
N ASP A 73 0.01 -27.05 -15.39
CA ASP A 73 1.13 -27.55 -16.20
C ASP A 73 2.21 -26.47 -16.44
N LEU A 74 1.86 -25.19 -16.31
CA LEU A 74 2.82 -24.08 -16.39
C LEU A 74 3.80 -24.08 -15.21
N ILE A 75 3.41 -24.62 -14.06
CA ILE A 75 4.27 -24.69 -12.86
C ILE A 75 5.15 -25.96 -12.87
N SER A 76 4.74 -27.01 -13.58
CA SER A 76 5.39 -28.33 -13.55
C SER A 76 6.69 -28.41 -14.37
N ASN A 77 6.93 -27.55 -15.36
CA ASN A 77 8.04 -27.71 -16.33
C ASN A 77 9.27 -26.83 -16.04
N ASP A 78 10.30 -27.37 -15.38
CA ASP A 78 11.51 -26.78 -14.75
C ASP A 78 12.31 -25.66 -15.50
N LYS A 79 11.68 -24.54 -15.84
CA LYS A 79 12.31 -23.32 -16.37
C LYS A 79 12.08 -22.10 -15.46
N ASN A 80 12.94 -21.10 -15.57
CA ASN A 80 12.73 -19.77 -14.98
C ASN A 80 11.44 -19.12 -15.53
N ASN A 81 10.77 -18.29 -14.74
CA ASN A 81 9.57 -17.49 -15.10
C ASN A 81 8.18 -18.17 -15.12
N LYS A 82 8.04 -19.38 -14.55
CA LYS A 82 6.75 -20.11 -14.48
C LYS A 82 5.63 -19.36 -13.77
N TYR A 83 5.91 -18.87 -12.56
CA TYR A 83 4.87 -18.24 -11.72
C TYR A 83 4.33 -16.98 -12.38
N ARG A 84 5.19 -16.24 -13.09
CA ARG A 84 4.79 -15.07 -13.85
C ARG A 84 3.83 -15.41 -14.99
N GLN A 85 4.21 -16.36 -15.84
CA GLN A 85 3.34 -16.83 -16.93
C GLN A 85 2.02 -17.40 -16.40
N PHE A 86 2.08 -18.20 -15.35
CA PHE A 86 0.90 -18.72 -14.67
C PHE A 86 0.01 -17.59 -14.14
N ALA A 87 0.58 -16.61 -13.43
CA ALA A 87 -0.19 -15.52 -12.85
C ALA A 87 -0.84 -14.64 -13.92
N LYS A 88 -0.17 -14.41 -15.06
CA LYS A 88 -0.78 -13.73 -16.22
C LYS A 88 -1.99 -14.50 -16.73
N GLN A 89 -1.88 -15.82 -16.92
CA GLN A 89 -2.98 -16.65 -17.38
C GLN A 89 -4.16 -16.68 -16.40
N VAL A 90 -3.89 -16.72 -15.09
CA VAL A 90 -4.94 -16.58 -14.08
C VAL A 90 -5.61 -15.21 -14.20
N PHE A 91 -4.86 -14.11 -14.24
CA PHE A 91 -5.45 -12.78 -14.44
C PHE A 91 -6.29 -12.71 -15.73
N THR A 92 -5.77 -13.19 -16.86
CA THR A 92 -6.51 -13.28 -18.13
C THR A 92 -7.85 -13.99 -17.93
N GLY A 93 -7.86 -15.17 -17.30
CA GLY A 93 -9.10 -15.90 -17.01
C GLY A 93 -10.06 -15.15 -16.07
N LEU A 94 -9.53 -14.37 -15.11
CA LEU A 94 -10.35 -13.53 -14.24
C LEU A 94 -11.02 -12.37 -15.00
N PHE A 95 -10.30 -11.70 -15.91
CA PHE A 95 -10.87 -10.66 -16.78
C PHE A 95 -11.90 -11.23 -17.77
N GLU A 96 -11.61 -12.37 -18.38
CA GLU A 96 -12.55 -13.07 -19.28
C GLU A 96 -13.85 -13.46 -18.56
N TYR A 97 -13.74 -14.06 -17.36
CA TYR A 97 -14.91 -14.35 -16.52
C TYR A 97 -15.70 -13.08 -16.17
N ALA A 98 -14.97 -11.98 -15.95
CA ALA A 98 -15.56 -10.71 -15.62
C ALA A 98 -16.34 -10.08 -16.80
N GLU A 99 -16.24 -10.63 -18.02
CA GLU A 99 -16.66 -9.98 -19.28
C GLU A 99 -15.98 -8.61 -19.47
N ALA A 100 -14.74 -8.49 -19.00
CA ALA A 100 -13.90 -7.32 -19.19
C ALA A 100 -12.92 -7.53 -20.34
N GLU A 101 -12.36 -6.44 -20.87
CA GLU A 101 -11.20 -6.57 -21.75
C GLU A 101 -10.01 -7.13 -20.95
N VAL A 102 -9.16 -7.91 -21.64
CA VAL A 102 -7.90 -8.40 -21.05
C VAL A 102 -6.86 -7.29 -21.21
N PRO A 103 -6.25 -6.78 -20.13
CA PRO A 103 -5.26 -5.73 -20.23
C PRO A 103 -4.06 -6.13 -21.09
N SER A 104 -3.34 -5.10 -21.56
CA SER A 104 -2.09 -5.23 -22.29
C SER A 104 -1.04 -5.99 -21.47
N ASP A 105 -0.06 -6.54 -22.17
CA ASP A 105 1.02 -7.30 -21.54
C ASP A 105 1.74 -6.50 -20.43
N PRO A 106 2.13 -5.21 -20.65
CA PRO A 106 2.74 -4.40 -19.60
C PRO A 106 1.87 -4.25 -18.34
N ILE A 107 0.55 -4.09 -18.50
CA ILE A 107 -0.36 -3.96 -17.36
C ILE A 107 -0.50 -5.29 -16.62
N LEU A 108 -0.61 -6.41 -17.34
CA LEU A 108 -0.60 -7.74 -16.71
C LEU A 108 0.70 -7.98 -15.93
N GLU A 109 1.84 -7.55 -16.47
CA GLU A 109 3.14 -7.64 -15.80
C GLU A 109 3.22 -6.79 -14.52
N GLU A 110 2.65 -5.59 -14.54
CA GLU A 110 2.51 -4.72 -13.37
C GLU A 110 1.62 -5.38 -12.30
N LEU A 111 0.46 -5.92 -12.69
CA LEU A 111 -0.46 -6.63 -11.78
C LEU A 111 0.21 -7.86 -11.16
N VAL A 112 0.91 -8.67 -11.94
CA VAL A 112 1.61 -9.86 -11.43
C VAL A 112 2.69 -9.50 -10.41
N THR A 113 3.35 -8.36 -10.60
CA THR A 113 4.42 -7.94 -9.69
C THR A 113 3.87 -7.27 -8.43
N ASN A 114 2.85 -6.42 -8.56
CA ASN A 114 2.46 -5.47 -7.52
C ASN A 114 1.04 -5.64 -6.98
N CYS A 115 0.18 -6.45 -7.61
CA CYS A 115 -1.20 -6.68 -7.15
C CYS A 115 -1.33 -7.83 -6.12
N ASN A 116 -0.28 -8.11 -5.37
CA ASN A 116 -0.26 -9.12 -4.31
C ASN A 116 -0.59 -8.52 -2.92
N GLN A 117 -0.55 -9.32 -1.84
CA GLN A 117 -0.93 -8.82 -0.51
C GLN A 117 0.01 -7.72 0.00
N ALA A 118 1.32 -7.88 -0.25
CA ALA A 118 2.36 -6.94 0.16
C ALA A 118 2.54 -5.76 -0.82
N GLY A 119 2.12 -5.93 -2.07
CA GLY A 119 1.97 -4.83 -3.02
C GLY A 119 0.75 -3.97 -2.70
N TYR A 120 0.55 -2.85 -3.40
CA TYR A 120 -0.54 -1.86 -3.20
C TYR A 120 -1.04 -1.72 -1.75
N GLU A 121 -0.58 -0.68 -1.05
CA GLU A 121 -0.85 -0.38 0.38
C GLU A 121 -0.10 -1.23 1.42
N GLY A 122 0.65 -2.29 1.05
CA GLY A 122 1.44 -3.06 2.02
C GLY A 122 2.48 -2.19 2.76
N ALA A 123 3.08 -1.24 2.05
CA ALA A 123 3.86 -0.15 2.60
C ALA A 123 3.16 0.63 3.74
N LEU A 124 1.92 1.06 3.51
CA LEU A 124 1.10 1.79 4.47
C LEU A 124 0.84 0.90 5.70
N PHE A 125 0.47 -0.36 5.47
CA PHE A 125 0.22 -1.33 6.54
C PHE A 125 1.47 -1.57 7.40
N THR A 126 2.62 -1.89 6.79
CA THR A 126 3.85 -2.19 7.51
C THR A 126 4.29 -1.03 8.39
N GLN A 127 4.27 0.19 7.87
CA GLN A 127 4.72 1.35 8.63
C GLN A 127 3.73 1.74 9.74
N THR A 128 2.43 1.70 9.44
CA THR A 128 1.39 1.92 10.47
C THR A 128 1.52 0.86 11.57
N SER A 129 1.75 -0.40 11.21
CA SER A 129 1.93 -1.50 12.16
C SER A 129 3.19 -1.36 13.00
N LEU A 130 4.32 -0.95 12.40
CA LEU A 130 5.59 -0.78 13.13
C LEU A 130 5.47 0.32 14.18
N GLU A 131 4.79 1.41 13.86
CA GLU A 131 4.63 2.49 14.83
C GLU A 131 3.68 2.12 15.95
N LEU A 132 2.47 1.65 15.60
CA LEU A 132 1.46 1.29 16.58
C LEU A 132 1.95 0.14 17.47
N GLY A 133 2.64 -0.84 16.88
CA GLY A 133 3.24 -1.98 17.58
C GLY A 133 4.35 -1.57 18.53
N ASN A 134 5.43 -1.01 17.98
CA ASN A 134 6.67 -0.84 18.75
C ASN A 134 6.55 0.22 19.85
N LYS A 135 5.63 1.17 19.72
CA LYS A 135 5.58 2.32 20.65
C LYS A 135 4.36 2.37 21.51
N HIS A 136 3.24 1.90 20.98
CA HIS A 136 1.92 2.15 21.54
C HIS A 136 1.26 0.91 22.13
N GLY A 137 1.91 -0.26 22.04
CA GLY A 137 1.37 -1.51 22.57
C GLY A 137 0.09 -1.93 21.84
N LEU A 138 -0.01 -1.58 20.56
CA LEU A 138 -1.15 -1.89 19.70
C LEU A 138 -0.70 -2.79 18.57
N THR A 139 -1.46 -3.86 18.32
CA THR A 139 -1.17 -4.76 17.22
C THR A 139 -2.18 -4.53 16.11
N LEU A 140 -1.69 -4.42 14.87
CA LEU A 140 -2.53 -4.51 13.69
C LEU A 140 -2.63 -5.98 13.30
N GLN A 141 -3.85 -6.50 13.23
CA GLN A 141 -4.06 -7.85 12.71
C GLN A 141 -3.97 -7.88 11.19
N THR A 142 -3.90 -9.10 10.63
CA THR A 142 -3.91 -9.31 9.18
C THR A 142 -5.09 -8.57 8.55
N PRO A 143 -4.82 -7.67 7.59
CA PRO A 143 -5.88 -6.88 7.02
C PRO A 143 -6.76 -7.70 6.07
N VAL A 144 -8.03 -7.31 5.96
CA VAL A 144 -8.90 -7.79 4.89
C VAL A 144 -8.74 -6.84 3.72
N LYS A 145 -8.19 -7.36 2.62
CA LYS A 145 -7.92 -6.58 1.40
C LYS A 145 -8.85 -6.98 0.27
N VAL A 146 -9.47 -5.99 -0.36
CA VAL A 146 -10.30 -6.13 -1.55
C VAL A 146 -9.70 -5.28 -2.66
N ILE A 147 -9.33 -5.91 -3.77
CA ILE A 147 -8.88 -5.21 -4.97
C ILE A 147 -10.03 -5.16 -5.97
N ASN A 148 -10.40 -3.95 -6.37
CA ASN A 148 -11.29 -3.71 -7.48
C ASN A 148 -10.46 -3.32 -8.70
N ILE A 149 -10.74 -3.91 -9.85
CA ILE A 149 -10.09 -3.58 -11.12
C ILE A 149 -11.17 -3.37 -12.17
N ASP A 150 -11.19 -2.18 -12.76
CA ASP A 150 -12.05 -1.86 -13.89
C ASP A 150 -11.18 -1.74 -15.14
N CYS A 151 -11.51 -2.51 -16.18
CA CYS A 151 -10.75 -2.58 -17.42
C CYS A 151 -11.70 -2.36 -18.60
N THR A 152 -11.82 -1.11 -19.02
CA THR A 152 -12.63 -0.69 -20.17
C THR A 152 -11.80 -0.45 -21.43
N ASP A 153 -10.47 -0.44 -21.29
CA ASP A 153 -9.49 -0.25 -22.36
C ASP A 153 -8.26 -1.10 -21.98
N ILE A 154 -7.80 -1.95 -22.89
CA ILE A 154 -6.63 -2.81 -22.68
C ILE A 154 -5.38 -2.06 -22.20
N ASN A 155 -5.21 -0.79 -22.57
CA ASN A 155 -4.05 0.02 -22.22
C ASN A 155 -4.29 0.92 -21.00
N HIS A 156 -5.48 0.84 -20.39
CA HIS A 156 -5.88 1.72 -19.30
C HIS A 156 -6.82 1.02 -18.31
N ILE A 157 -6.30 0.73 -17.11
CA ILE A 157 -7.12 0.15 -16.04
C ILE A 157 -7.16 1.04 -14.81
N THR A 158 -8.30 1.04 -14.13
CA THR A 158 -8.43 1.65 -12.80
C THR A 158 -8.32 0.56 -11.75
N VAL A 159 -7.42 0.76 -10.79
CA VAL A 159 -7.26 -0.12 -9.62
C VAL A 159 -7.73 0.64 -8.38
N LYS A 160 -8.59 -0.01 -7.58
CA LYS A 160 -8.98 0.46 -6.26
C LYS A 160 -8.76 -0.64 -5.23
N SER A 161 -7.73 -0.47 -4.43
CA SER A 161 -7.48 -1.26 -3.23
C SER A 161 -8.28 -0.67 -2.07
N HIS A 162 -8.96 -1.54 -1.33
CA HIS A 162 -9.58 -1.22 -0.05
C HIS A 162 -9.07 -2.19 1.00
N MET A 163 -8.73 -1.66 2.15
CA MET A 163 -8.12 -2.43 3.23
C MET A 163 -8.79 -2.08 4.56
N GLU A 164 -9.29 -3.10 5.24
CA GLU A 164 -9.76 -3.00 6.63
C GLU A 164 -8.69 -3.60 7.54
N ILE A 165 -8.29 -2.84 8.57
CA ILE A 165 -7.18 -3.17 9.45
C ILE A 165 -7.68 -3.19 10.90
N PRO A 166 -7.87 -4.37 11.50
CA PRO A 166 -8.25 -4.46 12.91
C PRO A 166 -7.11 -3.99 13.81
N VAL A 167 -7.44 -3.12 14.77
CA VAL A 167 -6.53 -2.65 15.81
C VAL A 167 -6.88 -3.36 17.11
N VAL A 168 -5.92 -4.06 17.71
CA VAL A 168 -6.09 -4.80 18.96
C VAL A 168 -5.05 -4.39 20.00
N GLU A 169 -5.30 -4.71 21.27
CA GLU A 169 -4.29 -4.57 22.32
C GLU A 169 -3.20 -5.63 22.16
N PHE A 170 -1.94 -5.24 22.34
CA PHE A 170 -0.81 -6.16 22.24
C PHE A 170 -0.92 -7.33 23.23
N ASP A 171 -1.32 -7.04 24.48
CA ASP A 171 -1.44 -8.04 25.55
C ASP A 171 -2.77 -8.82 25.50
N ASN A 172 -3.72 -8.40 24.65
CA ASN A 172 -4.98 -9.09 24.46
C ASN A 172 -5.46 -9.01 23.00
N PRO A 173 -4.94 -9.87 22.11
CA PRO A 173 -5.27 -9.84 20.69
C PRO A 173 -6.74 -10.14 20.36
N GLU A 174 -7.51 -10.71 21.30
CA GLU A 174 -8.94 -10.95 21.14
C GLU A 174 -9.78 -9.68 21.37
N LYS A 175 -9.21 -8.69 22.06
CA LYS A 175 -9.87 -7.40 22.32
C LYS A 175 -9.64 -6.43 21.17
N LYS A 176 -10.55 -6.46 20.20
CA LYS A 176 -10.63 -5.44 19.13
C LYS A 176 -10.96 -4.09 19.73
N LEU A 177 -10.06 -3.13 19.57
CA LEU A 177 -10.25 -1.74 19.98
C LEU A 177 -11.04 -0.97 18.93
N SER A 178 -10.67 -1.16 17.65
CA SER A 178 -11.25 -0.45 16.52
C SER A 178 -10.86 -1.12 15.19
N GLU A 179 -11.29 -0.52 14.08
CA GLU A 179 -10.93 -0.92 12.73
C GLU A 179 -10.57 0.31 11.92
N LEU A 180 -9.32 0.40 11.48
CA LEU A 180 -8.92 1.39 10.49
C LEU A 180 -9.37 0.91 9.12
N SER A 181 -9.71 1.83 8.23
CA SER A 181 -9.91 1.47 6.83
C SER A 181 -9.10 2.40 5.94
N SER A 182 -8.35 1.86 4.98
CA SER A 182 -7.72 2.65 3.93
C SER A 182 -8.31 2.32 2.56
N SER A 183 -8.14 3.25 1.63
CA SER A 183 -8.36 2.98 0.22
C SER A 183 -7.34 3.71 -0.62
N LEU A 184 -6.82 3.00 -1.61
CA LEU A 184 -5.93 3.52 -2.63
C LEU A 184 -6.58 3.30 -4.00
N LYS A 185 -6.87 4.38 -4.71
CA LYS A 185 -7.34 4.36 -6.10
C LYS A 185 -6.27 4.97 -7.00
N PHE A 186 -6.01 4.38 -8.15
CA PHE A 186 -5.14 4.94 -9.18
C PHE A 186 -5.47 4.30 -10.52
N THR A 187 -4.89 4.87 -11.56
CA THR A 187 -5.00 4.41 -12.93
C THR A 187 -3.64 3.92 -13.40
N LEU A 188 -3.60 2.76 -14.06
CA LEU A 188 -2.44 2.25 -14.77
C LEU A 188 -2.64 2.49 -16.27
N GLU A 189 -1.64 3.09 -16.91
CA GLU A 189 -1.63 3.35 -18.34
C GLU A 189 -0.36 2.78 -18.98
N SER A 190 -0.53 1.99 -20.05
CA SER A 190 0.55 1.54 -20.92
C SER A 190 0.50 2.27 -22.25
N GLN A 191 1.67 2.58 -22.82
CA GLN A 191 1.76 3.14 -24.17
C GLN A 191 2.05 2.05 -25.19
N ASP A 192 1.40 2.11 -26.35
CA ASP A 192 1.64 1.15 -27.43
C ASP A 192 3.13 1.09 -27.79
N GLY A 193 3.69 -0.13 -27.75
CA GLY A 193 5.10 -0.39 -28.07
C GLY A 193 6.09 -0.04 -26.96
N LYS A 194 5.65 0.24 -25.73
CA LYS A 194 6.53 0.40 -24.56
C LYS A 194 6.18 -0.61 -23.47
N ASP A 195 7.22 -1.11 -22.80
CA ASP A 195 7.08 -2.05 -21.68
C ASP A 195 6.78 -1.37 -20.34
N ASP A 196 6.77 -0.03 -20.31
CA ASP A 196 6.58 0.74 -19.08
C ASP A 196 5.10 1.07 -18.83
N VAL A 197 4.68 0.91 -17.57
CA VAL A 197 3.38 1.34 -17.06
C VAL A 197 3.54 2.61 -16.24
N THR A 198 2.67 3.58 -16.47
CA THR A 198 2.60 4.83 -15.71
C THR A 198 1.40 4.83 -14.76
N TYR A 199 1.59 5.39 -13.58
CA TYR A 199 0.51 5.59 -12.59
C TYR A 199 -0.07 6.99 -12.74
N LYS A 200 -1.39 7.09 -12.80
CA LYS A 200 -2.14 8.35 -12.90
C LYS A 200 -3.26 8.40 -11.88
N ASP A 201 -3.81 9.60 -11.66
CA ASP A 201 -5.05 9.86 -10.91
C ASP A 201 -5.12 9.20 -9.52
N GLY A 202 -3.97 9.18 -8.84
CA GLY A 202 -3.85 8.61 -7.51
C GLY A 202 -4.75 9.32 -6.50
N LYS A 203 -5.48 8.56 -5.69
CA LYS A 203 -6.22 9.02 -4.51
C LYS A 203 -6.00 8.03 -3.37
N LEU A 204 -5.47 8.52 -2.26
CA LEU A 204 -5.30 7.77 -1.03
C LEU A 204 -6.25 8.31 0.04
N SER A 205 -6.85 7.43 0.83
CA SER A 205 -7.75 7.81 1.92
C SER A 205 -7.54 6.88 3.11
N LEU A 206 -7.65 7.43 4.32
CA LEU A 206 -7.61 6.70 5.58
C LEU A 206 -8.76 7.18 6.47
N THR A 207 -9.59 6.24 6.89
CA THR A 207 -10.67 6.45 7.86
C THR A 207 -10.20 6.00 9.22
N VAL A 208 -10.25 6.91 10.19
CA VAL A 208 -9.86 6.67 11.57
C VAL A 208 -11.11 6.71 12.46
N PRO A 209 -11.44 5.64 13.20
CA PRO A 209 -12.60 5.60 14.08
C PRO A 209 -12.54 6.66 15.19
N ARG A 210 -13.71 7.20 15.56
CA ARG A 210 -13.82 8.29 16.55
C ARG A 210 -13.47 7.81 17.96
N GLU A 211 -13.69 6.54 18.23
CA GLU A 211 -13.40 5.86 19.49
C GLU A 211 -11.92 6.01 19.87
N LEU A 212 -11.04 6.11 18.86
CA LEU A 212 -9.60 6.32 19.05
C LEU A 212 -9.24 7.72 19.60
N LYS A 213 -10.18 8.68 19.61
CA LYS A 213 -9.95 9.97 20.29
C LYS A 213 -9.83 9.83 21.81
N ASN A 214 -10.52 8.84 22.38
CA ASN A 214 -10.52 8.62 23.82
C ASN A 214 -9.30 7.80 24.27
N TYR A 215 -8.63 7.13 23.34
CA TYR A 215 -7.41 6.40 23.61
C TYR A 215 -6.22 7.36 23.61
N LYS A 216 -5.68 7.64 24.81
CA LYS A 216 -4.55 8.55 24.99
C LYS A 216 -3.24 7.79 25.08
N ILE A 217 -2.25 8.25 24.33
CA ILE A 217 -0.88 7.75 24.40
C ILE A 217 0.06 8.95 24.54
N ASP A 218 0.85 8.96 25.60
CA ASP A 218 1.75 10.06 25.95
C ASP A 218 1.05 11.44 25.95
N GLY A 219 -0.21 11.48 26.39
CA GLY A 219 -1.03 12.69 26.47
C GLY A 219 -1.68 13.15 25.17
N LYS A 220 -1.33 12.56 24.01
CA LYS A 220 -2.01 12.79 22.72
C LYS A 220 -3.07 11.72 22.46
N SER A 221 -4.11 12.05 21.70
CA SER A 221 -5.07 11.03 21.26
C SER A 221 -4.46 10.18 20.13
N LEU A 222 -4.79 8.89 20.09
CA LEU A 222 -4.37 8.00 19.00
C LEU A 222 -4.90 8.48 17.64
N PHE A 223 -6.09 9.08 17.63
CA PHE A 223 -6.64 9.74 16.45
C PHE A 223 -5.69 10.80 15.89
N ASP A 224 -5.17 11.69 16.73
CA ASP A 224 -4.27 12.76 16.29
C ASP A 224 -2.93 12.21 15.78
N ILE A 225 -2.41 11.16 16.43
CA ILE A 225 -1.16 10.50 16.02
C ILE A 225 -1.29 9.90 14.61
N ILE A 226 -2.37 9.14 14.37
CA ILE A 226 -2.63 8.51 13.07
C ILE A 226 -2.84 9.59 11.98
N LYS A 227 -3.62 10.64 12.30
CA LYS A 227 -3.86 11.77 11.40
C LYS A 227 -2.56 12.49 11.02
N GLU A 228 -1.73 12.84 12.01
CA GLU A 228 -0.43 13.51 11.78
C GLU A 228 0.55 12.66 10.96
N TYR A 229 0.48 11.33 11.04
CA TYR A 229 1.26 10.43 10.21
C TYR A 229 0.76 10.40 8.77
N PHE A 230 -0.54 10.21 8.60
CA PHE A 230 -1.16 10.07 7.29
C PHE A 230 -0.92 11.31 6.40
N TYR A 231 -1.00 12.52 6.96
CA TYR A 231 -0.67 13.74 6.20
C TYR A 231 0.75 13.72 5.64
N LYS A 232 1.74 13.36 6.47
CA LYS A 232 3.13 13.36 6.02
C LYS A 232 3.42 12.27 5.01
N PHE A 233 2.77 11.12 5.18
CA PHE A 233 2.81 10.06 4.19
C PHE A 233 2.30 10.57 2.84
N CYS A 234 1.17 11.28 2.82
CA CYS A 234 0.61 11.87 1.59
C CYS A 234 1.52 12.96 0.98
N GLU A 235 2.10 13.86 1.80
CA GLU A 235 3.04 14.91 1.34
C GLU A 235 4.20 14.31 0.56
N LYS A 236 4.78 13.23 1.09
CA LYS A 236 5.96 12.58 0.51
C LYS A 236 5.66 11.75 -0.73
N LEU A 237 4.47 11.15 -0.80
CA LEU A 237 3.98 10.54 -2.04
C LEU A 237 3.64 11.56 -3.13
N GLY A 238 3.90 12.86 -2.92
CA GLY A 238 3.70 13.87 -3.97
C GLY A 238 2.23 14.16 -4.26
N PHE A 239 1.31 13.72 -3.38
CA PHE A 239 -0.08 14.16 -3.44
C PHE A 239 -0.11 15.67 -3.16
N LYS A 240 -0.47 16.46 -4.17
CA LYS A 240 -0.72 17.89 -3.99
C LYS A 240 -2.02 18.03 -3.23
N PHE A 241 -1.97 18.68 -2.07
CA PHE A 241 -3.12 18.91 -1.21
C PHE A 241 -4.06 19.95 -1.83
N GLU A 242 -4.87 19.56 -2.79
CA GLU A 242 -6.23 20.09 -2.87
C GLU A 242 -7.06 19.28 -1.88
N VAL A 243 -6.91 19.63 -0.61
CA VAL A 243 -7.59 18.93 0.48
C VAL A 243 -9.02 19.41 0.55
N GLU A 244 -9.94 18.65 -0.03
CA GLU A 244 -11.25 18.51 0.59
C GLU A 244 -11.14 17.43 1.66
N ILE A 245 -10.92 17.86 2.92
CA ILE A 245 -11.28 16.99 4.04
C ILE A 245 -12.81 16.95 4.06
N GLU A 246 -13.41 15.97 3.41
CA GLU A 246 -14.75 15.55 3.78
C GLU A 246 -14.65 14.89 5.16
N HIS A 247 -14.84 15.71 6.20
CA HIS A 247 -15.08 15.22 7.54
C HIS A 247 -16.53 15.45 7.92
N ASN A 248 -17.18 14.44 8.50
CA ASN A 248 -18.50 14.59 9.11
C ASN A 248 -18.42 15.28 10.49
N LEU A 249 -17.49 16.22 10.68
CA LEU A 249 -17.10 16.73 12.00
C LEU A 249 -17.55 18.16 12.34
N GLY A 250 -18.30 18.86 11.47
CA GLY A 250 -18.58 20.28 11.71
C GLY A 250 -17.28 21.11 11.70
N ASP A 251 -17.38 22.41 12.02
CA ASP A 251 -16.38 23.45 11.72
C ASP A 251 -14.89 23.04 11.80
N SER A 252 -14.16 23.46 10.77
CA SER A 252 -12.75 23.18 10.52
C SER A 252 -11.87 23.50 11.74
N ILE A 253 -11.12 22.51 12.21
CA ILE A 253 -10.04 22.73 13.17
C ILE A 253 -8.86 23.35 12.40
N GLU A 254 -8.44 24.55 12.79
CA GLU A 254 -7.29 25.26 12.23
C GLU A 254 -6.07 24.34 12.17
N VAL A 255 -5.61 24.07 10.96
CA VAL A 255 -4.30 23.47 10.71
C VAL A 255 -3.28 24.55 11.03
N ASN A 256 -2.50 24.35 12.09
CA ASN A 256 -1.47 25.30 12.50
C ASN A 256 -0.45 25.48 11.36
N SER A 257 -0.50 26.62 10.67
CA SER A 257 0.23 26.96 9.44
C SER A 257 1.74 27.14 9.60
N HIS A 258 2.33 26.70 10.71
CA HIS A 258 3.76 26.85 11.01
C HIS A 258 4.70 25.93 10.20
N LEU A 259 4.20 25.26 9.15
CA LEU A 259 5.03 24.45 8.24
C LEU A 259 5.40 25.16 6.94
N GLU A 260 4.84 26.35 6.66
CA GLU A 260 5.15 27.12 5.44
C GLU A 260 6.51 27.84 5.48
N SER A 261 7.22 27.89 6.61
CA SER A 261 8.42 28.72 6.75
C SER A 261 9.77 27.99 6.73
N VAL A 262 9.82 26.71 6.39
CA VAL A 262 11.11 26.00 6.26
C VAL A 262 11.58 26.08 4.81
N GLN A 263 12.44 27.06 4.52
CA GLN A 263 13.14 27.11 3.23
C GLN A 263 13.91 25.80 3.00
N PRO A 264 13.88 25.23 1.78
CA PRO A 264 14.68 24.06 1.46
C PRO A 264 16.17 24.39 1.60
N PRO A 265 17.01 23.42 2.06
CA PRO A 265 18.45 23.62 2.06
C PRO A 265 18.95 23.83 0.63
N THR A 266 19.71 24.89 0.41
CA THR A 266 20.47 25.13 -0.83
C THR A 266 21.38 23.94 -1.11
N HIS A 267 21.22 23.33 -2.28
CA HIS A 267 22.13 22.31 -2.80
C HIS A 267 23.51 22.94 -3.09
N SER A 268 24.50 22.61 -2.27
CA SER A 268 25.91 22.82 -2.60
C SER A 268 26.45 21.56 -3.26
N ASN A 269 26.34 21.49 -4.60
CA ASN A 269 27.16 20.59 -5.40
C ASN A 269 28.16 21.45 -6.19
N GLU A 270 29.35 21.66 -5.64
CA GLU A 270 30.53 21.95 -6.44
C GLU A 270 31.50 20.78 -6.29
N HIS A 271 31.60 20.01 -7.37
CA HIS A 271 32.65 19.05 -7.61
C HIS A 271 33.98 19.79 -7.77
N GLU A 272 34.90 19.66 -6.82
CA GLU A 272 36.32 19.91 -7.09
C GLU A 272 36.92 18.70 -7.81
N ASN A 273 37.08 18.85 -9.12
CA ASN A 273 38.01 18.06 -9.92
C ASN A 273 39.44 18.52 -9.58
N THR A 274 40.26 17.64 -9.01
CA THR A 274 41.72 17.82 -8.97
C THR A 274 42.37 16.94 -10.04
N PRO A 275 43.17 17.49 -10.98
CA PRO A 275 44.00 16.69 -11.86
C PRO A 275 45.28 16.26 -11.14
N GLY A 276 45.69 15.02 -11.37
CA GLY A 276 46.96 14.48 -10.88
C GLY A 276 48.18 15.10 -11.57
N ASN A 277 49.28 15.12 -10.82
CA ASN A 277 50.67 15.10 -11.30
C ASN A 277 51.42 14.06 -10.48
#